data_AF-A0A965AAV4-F1
#
_entry.id   AF-A0A965AAV4-F1
#
_cell.length_a   1.000
_cell.length_b   1.000
_cell.length_c   1.000
_cell.angle_alpha   90.00
_cell.angle_beta   90.00
_cell.angle_gamma   90.00
#
_symmetry.space_group_name_H-M   'P 1'
#
loop_
_entity.id
_entity.type
_entity.pdbx_description
1 polymer ?
#
loop_
_entity_poly.entity_id
_entity_poly.type
_entity_poly.pdbx_seq_one_letter_code
_entity_poly.pdbx_strand_id
1 'polypeptide(L)'
;SPLIEYLTVSKKMKQVGSYEGAYTKSVYLPFTANALVGTQYYFNPDEVLDSVNNFITTIELVDSSTNATAPTVPTTDPLTPGQASQGYLYICNTKREILATLPLYTLIRRLNAGKPQYLYFEEPVIWQNCFIQFESLGTAITTAHSVWLKVTYSPVEK
;
A
#
# COMPACT_ATOMS: atom_id res chain seq x y z
N SER A 1 2.37 10.66 -32.62
CA SER A 1 3.15 11.80 -33.14
C SER A 1 4.50 11.77 -32.48
N PRO A 2 5.62 11.81 -33.23
CA PRO A 2 6.98 11.73 -32.68
C PRO A 2 7.28 12.82 -31.64
N LEU A 3 6.65 13.99 -31.79
CA LEU A 3 6.78 15.10 -30.85
C LEU A 3 6.07 14.81 -29.51
N ILE A 4 4.89 14.20 -29.54
CA ILE A 4 4.14 13.83 -28.34
C ILE A 4 4.91 12.77 -27.54
N GLU A 5 5.49 11.80 -28.22
CA GLU A 5 6.28 10.74 -27.60
C GLU A 5 7.56 11.30 -26.95
N TYR A 6 8.30 12.16 -27.66
CA TYR A 6 9.44 12.87 -27.08
C TYR A 6 9.06 13.68 -25.84
N LEU A 7 7.96 14.42 -25.89
CA LEU A 7 7.50 15.24 -24.76
C LEU A 7 7.01 14.39 -23.57
N THR A 8 6.44 13.21 -23.83
CA THR A 8 5.99 12.27 -22.79
C THR A 8 7.18 11.58 -22.12
N VAL A 9 8.13 11.06 -22.91
CA VAL A 9 9.33 10.36 -22.41
C VAL A 9 10.28 11.32 -21.69
N SER A 10 10.39 12.57 -22.16
CA SER A 10 11.21 13.60 -21.50
C SER A 10 10.55 14.25 -20.28
N LYS A 11 9.38 13.75 -19.85
CA LYS A 11 8.58 14.28 -18.73
C LYS A 11 8.19 15.76 -18.89
N LYS A 12 8.18 16.29 -20.13
CA LYS A 12 7.82 17.68 -20.46
C LYS A 12 6.33 17.86 -20.78
N MET A 13 5.61 16.76 -20.97
CA MET A 13 4.17 16.71 -21.15
C MET A 13 3.60 15.55 -20.33
N LYS A 14 2.50 15.81 -19.64
CA LYS A 14 1.67 14.79 -18.99
C LYS A 14 0.35 14.73 -19.76
N GLN A 15 -0.19 13.54 -19.98
CA GLN A 15 -1.53 13.40 -20.53
C GLN A 15 -2.52 14.01 -19.50
N VAL A 16 -3.19 15.09 -19.88
CA VAL A 16 -4.26 15.71 -19.09
C VAL A 16 -5.51 15.67 -19.95
N GLY A 17 -6.39 14.71 -19.65
CA GLY A 17 -7.61 14.48 -20.44
C GLY A 17 -8.18 13.08 -20.24
N SER A 18 -9.16 13.00 -19.33
CA SER A 18 -10.08 11.89 -19.04
C SER A 18 -9.50 10.58 -18.51
N TYR A 19 -9.30 10.55 -17.18
CA TYR A 19 -9.98 9.62 -16.28
C TYR A 19 -10.27 10.41 -14.98
N GLU A 20 -11.49 10.93 -14.82
CA GLU A 20 -12.00 11.30 -13.49
C GLU A 20 -12.21 9.99 -12.74
N GLY A 21 -11.23 9.58 -11.93
CA GLY A 21 -11.27 8.28 -11.29
C GLY A 21 -10.13 8.05 -10.32
N ALA A 22 -10.38 7.16 -9.36
CA ALA A 22 -9.40 6.73 -8.39
C ALA A 22 -8.42 5.75 -9.07
N TYR A 23 -7.12 5.99 -8.93
CA TYR A 23 -6.05 5.15 -9.47
C TYR A 23 -5.62 4.15 -8.42
N THR A 24 -5.37 2.89 -8.79
CA THR A 24 -4.89 1.87 -7.85
C THR A 24 -3.49 1.42 -8.22
N LYS A 25 -2.62 1.31 -7.20
CA LYS A 25 -1.27 0.78 -7.32
C LYS A 25 -1.05 -0.35 -6.33
N SER A 26 -0.32 -1.37 -6.77
CA SER A 26 0.12 -2.47 -5.92
C SER A 26 1.47 -2.14 -5.29
N VAL A 27 1.54 -2.29 -3.97
CA VAL A 27 2.74 -2.09 -3.17
C VAL A 27 3.11 -3.43 -2.53
N TYR A 28 4.38 -3.78 -2.65
CA TYR A 28 4.93 -5.02 -2.14
C TYR A 28 6.06 -4.75 -1.15
N LEU A 29 5.98 -5.37 0.03
CA LEU A 29 6.98 -5.31 1.08
C LEU A 29 7.46 -6.74 1.41
N PRO A 30 8.59 -7.19 0.87
CA PRO A 30 9.17 -8.49 1.20
C PRO A 30 9.84 -8.47 2.57
N PHE A 31 9.85 -9.61 3.28
CA PHE A 31 10.71 -9.80 4.45
C PHE A 31 12.04 -10.44 4.03
N THR A 32 13.16 -9.81 4.38
CA THR A 32 14.52 -10.30 4.04
C THR A 32 15.10 -11.27 5.08
N ALA A 33 14.47 -11.33 6.25
CA ALA A 33 14.74 -12.27 7.33
C ALA A 33 13.41 -12.56 8.07
N ASN A 34 13.46 -13.41 9.09
CA ASN A 34 12.29 -13.60 9.95
C ASN A 34 11.88 -12.27 10.57
N ALA A 35 10.57 -11.98 10.55
CA ALA A 35 10.05 -10.80 11.19
C ALA A 35 10.27 -10.88 12.71
N LEU A 36 10.44 -9.73 13.34
CA LEU A 36 10.66 -9.57 14.77
C LEU A 36 9.59 -8.62 15.32
N VAL A 37 9.17 -8.90 16.55
CA VAL A 37 8.23 -8.04 17.28
C VAL A 37 8.85 -6.67 17.51
N GLY A 38 8.07 -5.60 17.30
CA GLY A 38 8.50 -4.22 17.50
C GLY A 38 9.48 -3.68 16.45
N THR A 39 9.85 -4.47 15.44
CA THR A 39 10.67 -3.99 14.32
C THR A 39 9.81 -3.31 13.26
N GLN A 40 10.28 -2.17 12.77
CA GLN A 40 9.62 -1.39 11.73
C GLN A 40 10.10 -1.81 10.34
N TYR A 41 9.18 -2.26 9.51
CA TYR A 41 9.41 -2.66 8.13
C TYR A 41 8.88 -1.59 7.18
N TYR A 42 9.78 -0.75 6.65
CA TYR A 42 9.44 0.39 5.81
C TYR A 42 9.18 0.00 4.36
N PHE A 43 8.25 0.70 3.70
CA PHE A 43 8.02 0.54 2.27
C PHE A 43 9.11 1.21 1.43
N ASN A 44 9.31 0.70 0.22
CA ASN A 44 10.19 1.35 -0.75
C ASN A 44 9.60 2.70 -1.19
N PRO A 45 10.46 3.68 -1.54
CA PRO A 45 10.02 4.95 -2.10
C PRO A 45 9.18 4.75 -3.36
N ASP A 46 8.14 5.58 -3.48
CA ASP A 46 7.19 5.52 -4.58
C ASP A 46 6.85 6.94 -5.05
N GLU A 47 7.33 7.34 -6.23
CA GLU A 47 7.15 8.70 -6.78
C GLU A 47 5.68 9.16 -6.80
N VAL A 48 4.73 8.23 -6.87
CA VAL A 48 3.30 8.53 -6.96
C VAL A 48 2.70 8.63 -5.56
N LEU A 49 2.94 7.65 -4.69
CA LEU A 49 2.35 7.63 -3.35
C LEU A 49 3.04 8.58 -2.37
N ASP A 50 4.31 8.94 -2.62
CA ASP A 50 5.03 9.99 -1.90
C ASP A 50 4.71 11.40 -2.42
N SER A 51 3.89 11.52 -3.47
CA SER A 51 3.57 12.81 -4.05
C SER A 51 2.59 13.59 -3.19
N VAL A 52 2.94 14.83 -2.84
CA VAL A 52 2.02 15.79 -2.19
C VAL A 52 0.81 16.16 -3.06
N ASN A 53 0.85 15.81 -4.35
CA ASN A 53 -0.25 16.05 -5.29
C ASN A 53 -1.17 14.84 -5.44
N ASN A 54 -1.02 13.79 -4.62
CA ASN A 54 -1.92 12.64 -4.60
C ASN A 54 -2.41 12.40 -3.17
N PHE A 55 -3.68 12.06 -3.02
CA PHE A 55 -4.24 11.65 -1.73
C PHE A 55 -4.62 10.18 -1.77
N ILE A 56 -4.15 9.42 -0.77
CA ILE A 56 -4.52 8.03 -0.58
C ILE A 56 -5.95 7.98 -0.06
N THR A 57 -6.80 7.24 -0.75
CA THR A 57 -8.25 7.15 -0.49
C THR A 57 -8.66 5.79 0.04
N THR A 58 -8.01 4.71 -0.41
CA THR A 58 -8.29 3.37 0.07
C THR A 58 -7.04 2.52 0.18
N ILE A 59 -7.01 1.63 1.17
CA ILE A 59 -6.01 0.58 1.26
C ILE A 59 -6.73 -0.77 1.43
N GLU A 60 -6.27 -1.79 0.71
CA GLU A 60 -6.69 -3.17 0.90
C GLU A 60 -5.47 -4.10 0.91
N LEU A 61 -5.46 -5.08 1.82
CA LEU A 61 -4.53 -6.21 1.80
C LEU A 61 -5.20 -7.34 1.03
N VAL A 62 -4.54 -7.82 -0.02
CA VAL A 62 -5.13 -8.86 -0.86
C VAL A 62 -4.65 -10.21 -0.40
N ASP A 63 -5.47 -10.89 0.40
CA ASP A 63 -5.13 -12.21 0.90
C ASP A 63 -5.29 -13.30 -0.17
N SER A 64 -4.55 -14.38 0.01
CA SER A 64 -4.57 -15.56 -0.86
C SER A 64 -5.96 -16.22 -1.01
N SER A 65 -6.89 -16.02 -0.06
CA SER A 65 -8.23 -16.59 -0.15
C SER A 65 -9.21 -15.75 -0.97
N THR A 66 -9.08 -14.41 -1.01
CA THR A 66 -9.97 -13.54 -1.81
C THR A 66 -9.65 -13.64 -3.31
N ASN A 67 -8.41 -13.96 -3.67
CA ASN A 67 -7.96 -14.08 -5.07
C ASN A 67 -7.29 -15.44 -5.35
N ALA A 68 -7.96 -16.54 -5.00
CA ALA A 68 -7.44 -17.90 -5.18
C ALA A 68 -7.13 -18.30 -6.64
N THR A 69 -7.71 -17.62 -7.62
CA THR A 69 -7.54 -17.87 -9.06
C THR A 69 -6.80 -16.76 -9.81
N ALA A 70 -6.18 -15.81 -9.12
CA ALA A 70 -5.42 -14.75 -9.77
C ALA A 70 -4.10 -15.30 -10.38
N PRO A 71 -3.66 -14.84 -11.56
CA PRO A 71 -2.44 -15.33 -12.20
C PRO A 71 -1.22 -15.09 -11.29
N THR A 72 -0.33 -16.08 -11.24
CA THR A 72 0.78 -16.20 -10.27
C THR A 72 1.72 -14.99 -10.21
N VAL A 73 1.86 -14.51 -8.97
CA VAL A 73 2.91 -13.70 -8.30
C VAL A 73 3.36 -12.36 -8.89
N PRO A 74 3.36 -11.27 -8.08
CA PRO A 74 2.76 -11.12 -6.76
C PRO A 74 1.36 -10.50 -6.90
N THR A 75 0.33 -11.34 -6.93
CA THR A 75 -1.09 -10.91 -6.99
C THR A 75 -1.84 -11.17 -5.68
N THR A 76 -1.22 -11.88 -4.73
CA THR A 76 -1.77 -12.20 -3.41
C THR A 76 -0.70 -12.17 -2.31
N ASP A 77 -1.11 -11.79 -1.12
CA ASP A 77 -0.34 -11.78 0.11
C ASP A 77 -0.28 -13.20 0.72
N PRO A 78 0.91 -13.72 1.04
CA PRO A 78 1.10 -15.02 1.67
C PRO A 78 0.77 -15.04 3.17
N LEU A 79 0.50 -13.89 3.81
CA LEU A 79 0.08 -13.84 5.21
C LEU A 79 -1.31 -14.47 5.37
N THR A 80 -1.40 -15.39 6.31
CA THR A 80 -2.70 -15.88 6.79
C THR A 80 -3.42 -14.77 7.57
N PRO A 81 -4.75 -14.82 7.68
CA PRO A 81 -5.49 -13.90 8.53
C PRO A 81 -4.98 -13.86 9.98
N GLY A 82 -4.57 -15.01 10.52
CA GLY A 82 -4.02 -15.09 11.88
C GLY A 82 -2.66 -14.40 12.03
N GLN A 83 -1.83 -14.38 11.00
CA GLN A 83 -0.58 -13.60 10.99
C GLN A 83 -0.88 -12.10 10.77
N ALA A 84 -1.82 -11.76 9.88
CA ALA A 84 -2.24 -10.37 9.65
C ALA A 84 -2.86 -9.73 10.91
N SER A 85 -3.55 -10.48 11.78
CA SER A 85 -4.08 -9.95 13.04
C SER A 85 -3.02 -9.55 14.06
N GLN A 86 -1.75 -9.86 13.82
CA GLN A 86 -0.65 -9.60 14.75
C GLN A 86 0.13 -8.32 14.40
N GLY A 87 -0.19 -7.67 13.28
CA GLY A 87 0.53 -6.51 12.78
C GLY A 87 -0.36 -5.33 12.41
N TYR A 88 0.28 -4.17 12.33
CA TYR A 88 -0.34 -2.90 12.02
C TYR A 88 0.45 -2.19 10.93
N LEU A 89 -0.29 -1.47 10.08
CA LEU A 89 0.22 -0.48 9.15
C LEU A 89 0.17 0.90 9.82
N TYR A 90 1.32 1.56 9.90
CA TYR A 90 1.47 2.90 10.41
C TYR A 90 1.58 3.87 9.23
N ILE A 91 0.63 4.78 9.13
CA ILE A 91 0.59 5.84 8.11
C ILE A 91 1.26 7.07 8.68
N CYS A 92 2.25 7.60 7.96
CA CYS A 92 3.10 8.69 8.44
C CYS A 92 3.09 9.89 7.49
N ASN A 93 3.28 11.09 8.05
CA ASN A 93 3.45 12.33 7.27
C ASN A 93 4.92 12.57 6.88
N THR A 94 5.19 13.75 6.32
CA THR A 94 6.54 14.22 5.93
C THR A 94 7.52 14.33 7.10
N LYS A 95 7.04 14.55 8.33
CA LYS A 95 7.84 14.68 9.55
C LYS A 95 8.02 13.36 10.30
N ARG A 96 7.52 12.24 9.73
CA ARG A 96 7.46 10.92 10.37
C ARG A 96 6.55 10.86 11.60
N GLU A 97 5.60 11.77 11.69
CA GLU A 97 4.53 11.69 12.68
C GLU A 97 3.49 10.67 12.21
N ILE A 98 3.02 9.82 13.12
CA ILE A 98 2.02 8.79 12.82
C ILE A 98 0.65 9.48 12.74
N LEU A 99 0.05 9.47 11.55
CA LEU A 99 -1.28 9.99 11.28
C LEU A 99 -2.37 8.96 11.61
N ALA A 100 -2.09 7.67 11.37
CA ALA A 100 -3.01 6.58 11.70
C ALA A 100 -2.30 5.24 11.88
N THR A 101 -2.93 4.37 12.66
CA THR A 101 -2.54 2.98 12.85
C THR A 101 -3.68 2.08 12.41
N LEU A 102 -3.43 1.23 11.41
CA LEU A 102 -4.43 0.38 10.78
C LEU A 102 -4.08 -1.09 11.02
N PRO A 103 -4.91 -1.88 11.72
CA PRO A 103 -4.67 -3.32 11.87
C PRO A 103 -4.65 -3.99 10.49
N LEU A 104 -3.64 -4.81 10.19
CA LEU A 104 -3.52 -5.43 8.86
C LEU A 104 -4.71 -6.35 8.54
N TYR A 105 -5.26 -7.01 9.56
CA TYR A 105 -6.44 -7.88 9.41
C TYR A 105 -7.66 -7.15 8.84
N THR A 106 -7.89 -5.89 9.23
CA THR A 106 -9.06 -5.12 8.75
C THR A 106 -8.91 -4.67 7.30
N LEU A 107 -7.68 -4.68 6.77
CA LEU A 107 -7.40 -4.39 5.37
C LEU A 107 -7.81 -5.56 4.45
N ILE A 108 -8.04 -6.76 4.98
CA ILE A 108 -8.53 -7.91 4.21
C ILE A 108 -10.03 -7.77 3.98
N ARG A 109 -10.43 -7.47 2.74
CA ARG A 109 -11.83 -7.12 2.40
C ARG A 109 -12.86 -8.16 2.81
N ARG A 110 -12.62 -9.45 2.56
CA ARG A 110 -13.59 -10.49 2.94
C ARG A 110 -13.81 -10.57 4.46
N LEU A 111 -12.83 -10.13 5.25
CA LEU A 111 -12.91 -10.06 6.71
C LEU A 111 -13.49 -8.72 7.19
N ASN A 112 -13.62 -7.75 6.28
CA ASN A 112 -14.22 -6.43 6.49
C ASN A 112 -15.54 -6.26 5.72
N ALA A 113 -16.40 -7.28 5.71
CA ALA A 113 -17.70 -7.28 5.04
C ALA A 113 -17.67 -6.86 3.55
N GLY A 114 -16.57 -7.17 2.85
CA GLY A 114 -16.34 -6.82 1.44
C GLY A 114 -15.89 -5.38 1.20
N LYS A 115 -15.76 -4.55 2.23
CA LYS A 115 -15.43 -3.13 2.11
C LYS A 115 -13.92 -2.90 2.18
N PRO A 116 -13.33 -2.08 1.28
CA PRO A 116 -11.96 -1.63 1.45
C PRO A 116 -11.86 -0.68 2.66
N GLN A 117 -10.65 -0.48 3.18
CA GLN A 117 -10.42 0.53 4.20
C GLN A 117 -10.36 1.90 3.53
N TYR A 118 -11.36 2.74 3.77
CA TYR A 118 -11.36 4.14 3.34
C TYR A 118 -10.53 4.99 4.29
N LEU A 119 -9.79 5.95 3.73
CA LEU A 119 -8.88 6.82 4.45
C LEU A 119 -9.04 8.26 3.95
N TYR A 120 -8.85 9.20 4.87
CA TYR A 120 -8.74 10.62 4.57
C TYR A 120 -7.80 11.25 5.59
N PHE A 121 -6.85 12.04 5.11
CA PHE A 121 -5.86 12.72 5.93
C PHE A 121 -5.76 14.17 5.47
N GLU A 122 -5.73 15.10 6.44
CA GLU A 122 -5.51 16.53 6.14
C GLU A 122 -4.05 16.80 5.76
N GLU A 123 -3.12 16.03 6.33
CA GLU A 123 -1.70 16.12 6.05
C GLU A 123 -1.27 15.16 4.93
N PRO A 124 -0.28 15.55 4.10
CA PRO A 124 0.27 14.66 3.08
C PRO A 124 0.89 13.41 3.71
N VAL A 125 0.41 12.24 3.29
CA VAL A 125 1.03 10.95 3.60
C VAL A 125 2.29 10.79 2.75
N ILE A 126 3.37 10.31 3.38
CA ILE A 126 4.61 9.94 2.69
C ILE A 126 4.80 8.44 2.85
N TRP A 127 4.60 7.70 1.75
CA TRP A 127 4.61 6.25 1.72
C TRP A 127 5.92 5.64 2.18
N GLN A 128 7.07 6.21 1.81
CA GLN A 128 8.39 5.75 2.27
C GLN A 128 8.59 5.89 3.80
N ASN A 129 7.82 6.76 4.47
CA ASN A 129 7.85 6.90 5.93
C ASN A 129 6.86 5.95 6.62
N CYS A 130 5.93 5.36 5.87
CA CYS A 130 4.98 4.39 6.39
C CYS A 130 5.68 3.05 6.60
N PHE A 131 5.21 2.27 7.57
CA PHE A 131 5.82 0.99 7.90
C PHE A 131 4.81 0.00 8.46
N ILE A 132 5.19 -1.27 8.41
CA ILE A 132 4.52 -2.36 9.12
C ILE A 132 5.30 -2.67 10.39
N GLN A 133 4.59 -2.93 11.48
CA GLN A 133 5.16 -3.47 12.71
C GLN A 133 4.23 -4.54 13.28
N PHE A 134 4.85 -5.62 13.79
CA PHE A 134 4.14 -6.70 14.48
C PHE A 134 4.28 -6.53 15.98
N GLU A 135 3.15 -6.60 16.69
CA GLU A 135 3.10 -6.51 18.16
C GLU A 135 3.19 -7.89 18.82
N SER A 136 2.95 -8.95 18.04
CA SER A 136 3.15 -10.34 18.46
C SER A 136 3.51 -11.20 17.26
N LEU A 137 4.08 -12.38 17.50
CA LEU A 137 4.40 -13.36 16.46
C LEU A 137 4.02 -14.77 16.95
N GLY A 138 2.71 -15.00 17.11
CA GLY A 138 2.18 -16.31 17.48
C GLY A 138 2.46 -17.39 16.42
N THR A 139 2.74 -16.96 15.18
CA THR A 139 3.26 -17.81 14.10
C THR A 139 4.38 -17.06 13.40
N ALA A 140 5.47 -17.75 13.08
CA ALA A 140 6.62 -17.12 12.44
C ALA A 140 6.24 -16.52 11.08
N ILE A 141 6.70 -15.30 10.84
CA ILE A 141 6.67 -14.64 9.53
C ILE A 141 8.11 -14.67 9.01
N THR A 142 8.33 -15.39 7.92
CA THR A 142 9.66 -15.70 7.35
C THR A 142 9.86 -15.01 6.02
N THR A 143 11.00 -15.25 5.36
CA THR A 143 11.29 -14.77 3.99
C THR A 143 10.35 -15.32 2.91
N ALA A 144 9.55 -16.33 3.22
CA ALA A 144 8.47 -16.80 2.34
C ALA A 144 7.24 -15.89 2.38
N HIS A 145 7.19 -14.93 3.32
CA HIS A 145 6.09 -14.02 3.51
C HIS A 145 6.42 -12.62 3.00
N SER A 146 5.39 -11.80 2.84
CA SER A 146 5.47 -10.40 2.43
C SER A 146 4.18 -9.69 2.83
N VAL A 147 4.14 -8.37 2.75
CA VAL A 147 2.89 -7.61 2.77
C VAL A 147 2.60 -7.07 1.38
N TRP A 148 1.42 -7.35 0.84
CA TRP A 148 0.97 -6.87 -0.47
C TRP A 148 -0.31 -6.06 -0.33
N LEU A 149 -0.20 -4.76 -0.61
CA LEU A 149 -1.28 -3.80 -0.50
C LEU A 149 -1.69 -3.31 -1.88
N LYS A 150 -2.98 -3.13 -2.11
CA LYS A 150 -3.46 -2.21 -3.15
C LYS A 150 -3.82 -0.90 -2.48
N VAL A 151 -3.21 0.15 -2.99
CA VAL A 151 -3.38 1.52 -2.52
C VAL A 151 -4.07 2.28 -3.64
N THR A 152 -5.26 2.78 -3.35
CA THR A 152 -5.97 3.66 -4.27
C THR A 152 -5.72 5.09 -3.88
N TYR A 153 -5.37 5.91 -4.85
CA TYR A 153 -5.10 7.33 -4.69
C TYR A 153 -5.83 8.13 -5.76
N SER A 154 -6.05 9.40 -5.49
CA SER A 154 -6.60 10.34 -6.45
C SER A 154 -5.68 11.55 -6.54
N PRO A 155 -5.46 12.09 -7.75
CA PRO A 155 -4.69 13.31 -7.91
C PRO A 155 -5.45 14.50 -7.32
N VAL A 156 -4.73 15.41 -6.69
CA VAL A 156 -5.23 16.74 -6.33
C VAL A 156 -5.38 17.52 -7.63
N GLU A 157 -6.62 17.71 -8.09
CA GLU A 157 -6.89 18.68 -9.14
C GLU A 157 -6.59 20.08 -8.58
N LYS A 158 -5.72 20.82 -9.27
CA LYS A 158 -5.49 22.24 -9.02
C LYS A 158 -6.14 23.05 -10.12
#